data_AF-A0A6P1BK71-F1
#
_entry.id   AF-A0A6P1BK71-F1
#
_cell.length_a   1.000
_cell.length_b   1.000
_cell.length_c   1.000
_cell.angle_alpha   90.00
_cell.angle_beta   90.00
_cell.angle_gamma   90.00
#
_symmetry.space_group_name_H-M   'P 1'
#
loop_
_entity.id
_entity.type
_entity.pdbx_description
1 polymer ?
#
loop_
_entity_poly.entity_id
_entity_poly.type
_entity_poly.pdbx_seq_one_letter_code
_entity_poly.pdbx_strand_id
1 'polypeptide(L)'
;VPEGLTYENVFRVTIVQFLDRFNFCVGNVKRSCIHFVTESGAIIPFDTYNLFYRNGLIDGIRASLAGQTYREARQSEEVPR
;
A
#
# COMPACT_ATOMS: atom_id res chain seq x y z
N VAL A 1 -6.75 23.06 26.61
CA VAL A 1 -7.04 21.60 26.57
C VAL A 1 -7.21 21.15 28.00
N PRO A 2 -8.24 20.34 28.34
CA PRO A 2 -8.42 19.83 29.71
C PRO A 2 -7.16 19.13 30.24
N GLU A 3 -6.88 19.25 31.54
CA GLU A 3 -5.80 18.50 32.18
C GLU A 3 -6.06 16.98 32.10
N GLY A 4 -4.99 16.19 31.92
CA GLY A 4 -5.07 14.72 31.85
C GLY A 4 -5.39 14.12 30.47
N LEU A 5 -5.64 14.94 29.45
CA LEU A 5 -5.89 14.51 28.07
C LEU A 5 -4.58 14.16 27.33
N THR A 6 -3.86 13.17 27.86
CA THR A 6 -2.60 12.63 27.34
C THR A 6 -2.83 11.52 26.31
N TYR A 7 -1.76 11.11 25.60
CA TYR A 7 -1.85 10.08 24.55
C TYR A 7 -2.35 8.70 25.04
N GLU A 8 -2.02 8.36 26.29
CA GLU A 8 -2.49 7.14 26.96
C GLU A 8 -4.00 7.15 27.27
N ASN A 9 -4.61 8.34 27.38
CA ASN A 9 -5.99 8.54 27.81
C ASN A 9 -6.94 8.86 26.64
N VAL A 10 -6.53 8.56 25.40
CA VAL A 10 -7.35 8.77 24.20
C VAL A 10 -7.65 7.45 23.48
N PHE A 11 -8.93 7.21 23.19
CA PHE A 11 -9.34 6.18 22.25
C PHE A 11 -9.44 6.79 20.85
N ARG A 12 -8.65 6.27 19.90
CA ARG A 12 -8.57 6.80 18.54
C ARG A 12 -9.35 5.93 17.57
N VAL A 13 -10.29 6.55 16.85
CA VAL A 13 -10.96 5.96 15.69
C VAL A 13 -10.43 6.65 14.45
N THR A 14 -9.76 5.91 13.58
CA THR A 14 -9.27 6.42 12.30
C THR A 14 -10.16 5.86 11.19
N ILE A 15 -10.76 6.74 10.39
CA ILE A 15 -11.44 6.34 9.16
C ILE A 15 -10.43 6.46 8.04
N VAL A 16 -10.12 5.32 7.43
CA VAL A 16 -9.27 5.24 6.25
C VAL A 16 -10.08 4.74 5.06
N GLN A 17 -9.60 5.03 3.86
CA GLN A 17 -10.20 4.56 2.63
C GLN A 17 -9.12 3.97 1.73
N PHE A 18 -9.55 3.09 0.82
CA PHE A 18 -8.71 2.79 -0.33
C PHE A 18 -8.65 4.01 -1.25
N LEU A 19 -7.45 4.26 -1.78
CA LEU A 19 -7.23 5.19 -2.87
C LEU A 19 -7.54 4.51 -4.20
N ASP A 20 -7.96 5.32 -5.16
CA ASP A 20 -8.28 4.95 -6.53
C ASP A 20 -7.78 6.03 -7.51
N ARG A 21 -8.04 5.85 -8.80
CA ARG A 21 -7.56 6.77 -9.85
C ARG A 21 -8.01 8.23 -9.70
N PHE A 22 -9.07 8.50 -8.95
CA PHE A 22 -9.68 9.83 -8.81
C PHE A 22 -9.21 10.58 -7.56
N ASN A 23 -8.80 9.86 -6.51
CA ASN A 23 -8.39 10.45 -5.22
C ASN A 23 -6.95 10.09 -4.83
N PHE A 24 -6.19 9.48 -5.73
CA PHE A 24 -4.80 9.16 -5.49
C PHE A 24 -3.95 10.42 -5.26
N CYS A 25 -3.30 10.49 -4.10
CA CYS A 25 -2.40 11.58 -3.73
C CYS A 25 -1.17 11.04 -3.02
N VAL A 26 0.02 11.25 -3.60
CA VAL A 26 1.30 10.80 -3.03
C VAL A 26 1.52 11.35 -1.61
N GLY A 27 1.06 12.58 -1.34
CA GLY A 27 1.14 13.18 -0.01
C GLY A 27 0.33 12.40 1.04
N ASN A 28 -0.83 11.84 0.66
CA ASN A 28 -1.63 11.00 1.54
C ASN A 28 -0.95 9.66 1.78
N VAL A 29 -0.44 9.03 0.71
CA VAL A 29 0.30 7.75 0.81
C VAL A 29 1.47 7.86 1.79
N LYS A 30 2.23 8.96 1.75
CA LYS A 30 3.35 9.20 2.68
C LYS A 30 2.94 9.35 4.16
N ARG A 31 1.67 9.65 4.44
CA ARG A 31 1.11 9.77 5.79
C ARG A 31 0.31 8.52 6.19
N SER A 32 0.25 7.50 5.33
CA SER A 32 -0.39 6.24 5.69
C SER A 32 0.22 5.69 6.97
N CYS A 33 -0.63 5.21 7.86
CA CYS A 33 -0.23 4.67 9.15
C CYS A 33 -0.65 3.21 9.33
N ILE A 34 -1.28 2.60 8.32
CA ILE A 34 -1.74 1.22 8.33
C ILE A 34 -1.08 0.51 7.14
N HIS A 35 -0.34 -0.55 7.44
CA HIS A 35 0.44 -1.27 6.45
C HIS A 35 0.29 -2.77 6.65
N PHE A 36 0.24 -3.50 5.55
CA PHE A 36 0.43 -4.94 5.54
C PHE A 36 1.93 -5.25 5.47
N VAL A 37 2.37 -6.21 6.28
CA VAL A 37 3.74 -6.72 6.23
C VAL A 37 3.68 -8.12 5.64
N THR A 38 4.39 -8.35 4.54
CA THR A 38 4.47 -9.68 3.92
C THR A 38 5.48 -10.55 4.65
N GLU A 39 5.43 -11.86 4.46
CA GLU A 39 6.44 -12.80 4.99
C GLU A 39 7.85 -12.47 4.48
N SER A 40 7.96 -11.95 3.26
CA SER A 40 9.19 -11.46 2.67
C SER A 40 9.68 -10.11 3.23
N GLY A 41 8.96 -9.51 4.18
CA GLY A 41 9.32 -8.24 4.82
C GLY A 41 8.96 -6.98 4.03
N ALA A 42 8.18 -7.09 2.95
CA ALA A 42 7.71 -5.92 2.22
C ALA A 42 6.60 -5.21 3.02
N ILE A 43 6.68 -3.88 3.07
CA ILE A 43 5.70 -3.01 3.73
C ILE A 43 4.78 -2.42 2.66
N ILE A 44 3.50 -2.77 2.72
CA ILE A 44 2.49 -2.38 1.72
C ILE A 44 1.45 -1.44 2.37
N PRO A 45 1.32 -0.18 1.92
CA PRO A 45 0.32 0.75 2.46
C PRO A 45 -1.11 0.26 2.17
N PHE A 46 -1.93 0.17 3.22
CA PHE A 46 -3.32 -0.33 3.14
C PHE A 46 -4.14 0.40 2.07
N ASP A 47 -4.07 1.71 2.10
CA ASP A 47 -4.78 2.66 1.26
C ASP A 47 -4.40 2.54 -0.22
N THR A 48 -3.22 2.03 -0.56
CA THR A 48 -2.82 1.77 -1.97
C THR A 48 -2.94 0.31 -2.40
N TYR A 49 -3.35 -0.59 -1.50
CA TYR A 49 -3.33 -2.04 -1.73
C TYR A 49 -4.12 -2.45 -2.98
N ASN A 50 -5.34 -1.93 -3.14
CA ASN A 50 -6.21 -2.27 -4.26
C ASN A 50 -5.69 -1.77 -5.62
N LEU A 51 -4.93 -0.67 -5.64
CA LEU A 51 -4.40 -0.08 -6.87
C LEU A 51 -3.21 -0.88 -7.42
N PHE A 52 -2.32 -1.33 -6.53
CA PHE A 52 -1.03 -1.87 -6.97
C PHE A 52 -0.83 -3.35 -6.61
N TYR A 53 -1.36 -3.82 -5.48
CA TYR A 53 -0.91 -5.09 -4.89
C TYR A 53 -1.94 -6.22 -4.98
N ARG A 54 -3.25 -5.90 -4.92
CA ARG A 54 -4.34 -6.90 -4.83
C ARG A 54 -4.30 -7.98 -5.90
N ASN A 55 -3.90 -7.62 -7.11
CA ASN A 55 -3.89 -8.50 -8.29
C ASN A 55 -2.50 -8.58 -8.94
N GLY A 56 -1.42 -8.20 -8.23
CA GLY A 56 -0.05 -8.31 -8.76
C GLY A 56 0.35 -7.25 -9.80
N LEU A 57 -0.47 -6.23 -10.07
CA LEU A 57 -0.15 -5.17 -11.04
C LEU A 57 1.21 -4.49 -10.80
N ILE A 58 1.61 -4.38 -9.53
CA ILE A 58 2.90 -3.79 -9.14
C ILE A 58 4.09 -4.49 -9.79
N ASP A 59 4.01 -5.79 -10.03
CA ASP A 59 5.12 -6.56 -10.57
C ASP A 59 5.33 -6.24 -12.07
N GLY A 60 4.24 -6.10 -12.82
CA GLY A 60 4.28 -5.58 -14.20
C GLY A 60 4.76 -4.13 -14.28
N ILE A 61 4.35 -3.27 -13.34
CA ILE A 61 4.82 -1.88 -13.25
C ILE A 61 6.34 -1.85 -13.00
N ARG A 62 6.82 -2.62 -12.03
CA ARG A 62 8.25 -2.72 -11.70
C ARG A 62 9.09 -3.24 -12.86
N ALA A 63 8.62 -4.27 -13.56
CA ALA A 63 9.29 -4.79 -14.75
C ALA A 63 9.37 -3.73 -15.86
N SER A 64 8.28 -3.00 -16.11
CA SER A 64 8.27 -1.92 -17.11
C SER A 64 9.26 -0.81 -16.78
N LEU A 65 9.38 -0.44 -15.50
CA LEU A 65 10.35 0.55 -15.02
C LEU A 65 11.80 0.05 -15.10
N ALA A 66 12.00 -1.26 -14.99
CA ALA A 66 13.31 -1.91 -15.18
C ALA A 66 13.68 -2.10 -16.67
N GLY A 67 12.85 -1.64 -17.61
CA GLY A 67 13.07 -1.80 -19.05
C GLY A 67 12.78 -3.22 -19.57
N GLN A 68 12.09 -4.06 -18.79
CA GLN A 68 11.67 -5.40 -19.17
C GLN A 68 10.29 -5.37 -19.83
N THR A 69 10.04 -6.27 -20.77
CA THR A 69 8.76 -6.31 -21.49
C THR A 69 7.67 -6.96 -20.64
N TYR A 70 6.42 -6.52 -20.77
CA TYR A 70 5.27 -7.01 -20.00
C TYR A 70 5.07 -8.53 -20.05
N ARG A 71 5.53 -9.20 -21.14
CA ARG A 71 5.46 -10.67 -21.29
C ARG A 71 6.41 -11.41 -20.36
N GLU A 72 7.58 -10.85 -20.07
CA GLU A 72 8.58 -11.46 -19.17
C GLU A 72 8.12 -11.40 -17.71
N ALA A 73 7.49 -10.29 -17.32
CA ALA A 73 6.95 -10.09 -15.97
C ALA A 73 5.77 -11.01 -15.62
N ARG A 74 4.89 -11.29 -16.60
CA ARG A 74 3.76 -12.21 -16.41
C ARG A 74 4.17 -13.66 -16.20
N GLN A 75 5.32 -14.09 -16.73
CA GLN A 75 5.82 -15.45 -16.53
C GLN A 75 6.32 -15.69 -15.10
N SER A 76 6.72 -14.64 -14.38
CA SER A 76 7.05 -14.73 -12.95
C SER A 76 5.84 -14.76 -12.01
N GLU A 77 4.62 -14.47 -12.50
CA GLU A 77 3.38 -14.47 -11.69
C GLU A 77 2.88 -15.87 -11.31
N GLU A 78 3.31 -16.93 -12.00
CA GLU A 78 2.85 -18.32 -11.72
C GLU A 78 3.52 -18.95 -10.50
N VAL A 79 4.50 -18.28 -9.88
CA VAL A 79 5.08 -18.73 -8.62
C VAL A 79 4.10 -18.37 -7.49
N PRO A 80 3.56 -19.36 -6.74
CA PRO A 80 2.70 -19.06 -5.61
C PRO A 80 3.48 -18.22 -4.61
N ARG A 81 2.91 -17.07 -4.23
CA ARG A 81 3.40 -16.23 -3.13
C ARG A 81 2.90 -16.75 -1.81
#